data_AF-A0A371I4B9-F1
#
_entry.id   AF-A0A371I4B9-F1
#
_cell.length_a   1.000
_cell.length_b   1.000
_cell.length_c   1.000
_cell.angle_alpha   90.00
_cell.angle_beta   90.00
_cell.angle_gamma   90.00
#
_symmetry.space_group_name_H-M   'P 1'
#
loop_
_entity.id
_entity.type
_entity.pdbx_description
1 polymer ?
#
loop_
_entity_poly.entity_id
_entity_poly.type
_entity_poly.pdbx_seq_one_letter_code
_entity_poly.pdbx_strand_id
1 'polypeptide(L)'
;MKAFPFFLDEVAKDWMYIHPILFNTWGDMKHMFLEKFFPASRTVTIRKEICGIRQHSRKTLHEYWERFNKLCAICPHHQISLAMMDRSMIDDASGGALMDKTLATTRHLISNMASNTQ
;
A
#
# COMPACT_ATOMS: atom_id res chain seq x y z
N MET A 1 8.46 -15.50 -20.31
CA MET A 1 8.94 -14.10 -20.43
C MET A 1 8.23 -13.28 -21.51
N LYS A 2 7.74 -13.85 -22.61
CA LYS A 2 7.15 -13.10 -23.74
C LYS A 2 5.89 -12.28 -23.39
N ALA A 3 5.15 -12.64 -22.34
CA ALA A 3 3.88 -12.00 -22.01
C ALA A 3 3.99 -10.75 -21.10
N PHE A 4 5.08 -10.64 -20.32
CA PHE A 4 5.24 -9.55 -19.35
C PHE A 4 5.21 -8.13 -19.95
N PRO A 5 5.89 -7.85 -21.09
CA PRO A 5 5.84 -6.51 -21.64
C PRO A 5 4.44 -6.09 -22.11
N PHE A 6 3.47 -7.00 -22.33
CA PHE A 6 2.10 -6.58 -22.65
C PHE A 6 1.36 -5.93 -21.46
N PHE A 7 1.76 -6.23 -20.23
CA PHE A 7 1.15 -5.69 -19.01
C PHE A 7 1.77 -4.35 -18.56
N LEU A 8 2.81 -3.89 -19.24
CA LEU A 8 3.54 -2.67 -18.89
C LEU A 8 2.94 -1.44 -19.62
N ASP A 9 3.01 -0.27 -19.00
CA ASP A 9 2.78 0.99 -19.73
C ASP A 9 4.00 1.34 -20.61
N GLU A 10 3.86 2.31 -21.50
CA GLU A 10 4.90 2.75 -22.45
C GLU A 10 6.28 2.95 -21.81
N VAL A 11 6.36 3.66 -20.67
CA VAL A 11 7.64 3.97 -20.00
C VAL A 11 8.31 2.71 -19.47
N ALA A 12 7.51 1.79 -18.93
CA ALA A 12 7.99 0.51 -18.42
C ALA A 12 8.38 -0.46 -19.54
N LYS A 13 7.62 -0.46 -20.65
CA LYS A 13 7.93 -1.21 -21.87
C LYS A 13 9.25 -0.74 -22.47
N ASP A 14 9.40 0.56 -22.70
CA ASP A 14 10.58 1.14 -23.35
C ASP A 14 11.84 0.86 -22.55
N TRP A 15 11.79 1.03 -21.21
CA TRP A 15 12.92 0.68 -20.34
C TRP A 15 13.34 -0.79 -20.48
N MET A 16 12.36 -1.70 -20.57
CA MET A 16 12.61 -3.14 -20.70
C MET A 16 13.22 -3.49 -22.06
N TYR A 17 12.79 -2.85 -23.14
CA TYR A 17 13.35 -3.05 -24.48
C TYR A 17 14.75 -2.46 -24.67
N ILE A 18 15.13 -1.45 -23.88
CA ILE A 18 16.48 -0.87 -23.90
C ILE A 18 17.51 -1.79 -23.20
N HIS A 19 17.08 -2.64 -22.26
CA HIS A 19 17.98 -3.46 -21.43
C HIS A 19 17.81 -4.99 -21.57
N PRO A 20 17.63 -5.55 -22.78
CA PRO A 20 17.29 -6.97 -22.94
C PRO A 20 18.38 -7.92 -22.43
N ILE A 21 19.63 -7.46 -22.35
CA ILE A 21 20.81 -8.24 -21.92
C ILE A 21 20.88 -8.33 -20.38
N LEU A 22 20.23 -7.44 -19.64
CA LEU A 22 20.27 -7.42 -18.18
C LEU A 22 19.37 -8.49 -17.54
N PHE A 23 18.59 -9.22 -18.33
CA PHE A 23 17.56 -10.14 -17.86
C PHE A 23 17.89 -11.59 -18.23
N ASN A 24 18.85 -12.19 -17.52
CA ASN A 24 19.25 -13.59 -17.75
C ASN A 24 18.17 -14.57 -17.26
N THR A 25 17.41 -14.20 -16.24
CA THR A 25 16.28 -14.98 -15.71
C THR A 25 15.05 -14.11 -15.46
N TRP A 26 13.90 -14.75 -15.29
CA TRP A 26 12.67 -14.06 -14.85
C TRP A 26 12.84 -13.41 -13.48
N GLY A 27 13.64 -14.03 -12.60
CA GLY A 27 13.97 -13.50 -11.28
C GLY A 27 14.72 -12.17 -11.39
N ASP A 28 15.72 -12.09 -12.26
CA ASP A 28 16.52 -10.88 -12.47
C ASP A 28 15.67 -9.74 -13.04
N MET A 29 14.84 -10.05 -14.02
CA MET A 29 13.92 -9.04 -14.60
C MET A 29 12.93 -8.52 -13.56
N LYS A 30 12.35 -9.41 -12.74
CA LYS A 30 11.45 -9.00 -11.66
C LYS A 30 12.18 -8.13 -10.63
N HIS A 31 13.41 -8.51 -10.24
CA HIS A 31 14.21 -7.75 -9.28
C HIS A 31 14.51 -6.34 -9.79
N MET A 32 15.09 -6.24 -10.99
CA MET A 32 15.46 -4.96 -11.59
C MET A 32 14.25 -4.06 -11.88
N PHE A 33 13.13 -4.65 -12.31
CA PHE A 33 11.89 -3.91 -12.51
C PHE A 33 11.40 -3.29 -11.20
N LEU A 34 11.42 -4.07 -10.10
CA LEU A 34 11.06 -3.57 -8.79
C LEU A 34 12.04 -2.48 -8.30
N GLU A 35 13.34 -2.65 -8.47
CA GLU A 35 14.31 -1.61 -8.10
C GLU A 35 14.10 -0.31 -8.88
N LYS A 36 13.82 -0.39 -10.18
CA LYS A 36 13.66 0.79 -11.05
C LYS A 36 12.37 1.56 -10.76
N PHE A 37 11.24 0.86 -10.67
CA PHE A 37 9.91 1.49 -10.60
C PHE A 37 9.34 1.55 -9.18
N PHE A 38 9.83 0.70 -8.27
CA PHE A 38 9.41 0.61 -6.87
C PHE A 38 10.62 0.59 -5.92
N PRO A 39 11.48 1.62 -5.96
CA PRO A 39 12.72 1.63 -5.18
C PRO A 39 12.44 1.53 -3.69
N ALA A 40 13.37 0.93 -2.95
CA ALA A 40 13.26 0.74 -1.49
C ALA A 40 13.02 2.07 -0.75
N SER A 41 13.59 3.18 -1.23
CA SER A 41 13.35 4.52 -0.69
C SER A 41 11.88 4.94 -0.78
N ARG A 42 11.21 4.66 -1.89
CA ARG A 42 9.77 4.92 -2.07
C ARG A 42 8.93 4.07 -1.12
N THR A 43 9.30 2.80 -0.95
CA THR A 43 8.66 1.90 0.02
C THR A 43 8.82 2.42 1.45
N VAL A 44 10.00 2.92 1.83
CA VAL A 44 10.26 3.51 3.15
C VAL A 44 9.44 4.79 3.36
N THR A 45 9.33 5.65 2.35
CA THR A 45 8.50 6.87 2.43
C THR A 45 7.02 6.55 2.58
N ILE A 46 6.48 5.64 1.75
CA ILE A 46 5.08 5.20 1.85
C ILE A 46 4.80 4.60 3.23
N ARG A 47 5.72 3.78 3.74
CA ARG A 47 5.65 3.24 5.10
C ARG A 47 5.60 4.34 6.15
N LYS A 48 6.49 5.33 6.07
CA LYS A 48 6.52 6.46 7.01
C LYS A 48 5.24 7.29 6.94
N GLU A 49 4.69 7.49 5.75
CA GLU A 49 3.41 8.19 5.57
C GLU A 49 2.24 7.40 6.13
N ILE A 50 2.19 6.08 5.92
CA ILE A 50 1.16 5.21 6.51
C ILE A 50 1.26 5.23 8.04
N CYS A 51 2.45 5.08 8.63
CA CYS A 51 2.62 5.16 10.09
C CYS A 51 2.38 6.58 10.65
N GLY A 52 2.59 7.61 9.84
CA GLY A 52 2.40 9.01 10.21
C GLY A 52 1.00 9.54 9.94
N ILE A 53 0.13 8.75 9.29
CA ILE A 53 -1.26 9.12 9.06
C ILE A 53 -1.93 9.23 10.43
N ARG A 54 -2.43 10.43 10.73
CA ARG A 54 -3.24 10.73 11.90
C ARG A 54 -4.52 11.38 11.45
N GLN A 55 -5.64 11.01 12.08
CA GLN A 55 -6.88 11.75 11.91
C GLN A 55 -6.67 13.14 12.52
N HIS A 56 -6.55 14.16 11.67
CA HIS A 56 -6.49 15.54 12.14
C HIS A 56 -7.90 15.95 12.57
N SER A 57 -8.01 16.76 13.63
CA SER A 57 -9.29 17.22 14.20
C SER A 57 -10.22 17.94 13.22
N ARG A 58 -9.71 18.32 12.04
CA ARG A 58 -10.48 18.95 10.95
C ARG A 58 -10.83 18.02 9.79
N LYS A 59 -10.36 16.77 9.80
CA LYS A 59 -10.61 15.80 8.71
C LYS A 59 -11.63 14.75 9.15
N THR A 60 -12.55 14.42 8.25
CA THR A 60 -13.54 13.38 8.53
C THR A 60 -12.87 12.00 8.54
N LEU A 61 -13.49 11.04 9.24
CA LEU A 61 -13.05 9.65 9.21
C LEU A 61 -13.03 9.10 7.77
N HIS A 62 -13.96 9.55 6.93
CA HIS A 62 -14.03 9.22 5.52
C HIS A 62 -12.79 9.69 4.73
N GLU A 63 -12.42 10.98 4.81
CA GLU A 63 -11.24 11.52 4.13
C GLU A 63 -9.94 10.83 4.58
N TYR A 64 -9.87 10.51 5.87
CA TYR A 64 -8.78 9.75 6.45
C TYR A 64 -8.68 8.34 5.84
N TRP A 65 -9.81 7.61 5.82
CA TRP A 65 -9.88 6.25 5.31
C TRP A 65 -9.55 6.17 3.82
N GLU A 66 -10.01 7.15 3.05
CA GLU A 66 -9.71 7.25 1.63
C GLU A 66 -8.20 7.46 1.39
N ARG A 67 -7.56 8.34 2.17
CA ARG A 67 -6.11 8.57 2.08
C ARG A 67 -5.31 7.32 2.47
N PHE A 68 -5.73 6.62 3.52
CA PHE A 68 -5.11 5.36 3.94
C PHE A 68 -5.21 4.29 2.85
N ASN A 69 -6.40 4.10 2.26
CA ASN A 69 -6.62 3.13 1.18
C ASN A 69 -5.82 3.46 -0.07
N LYS A 70 -5.75 4.75 -0.45
CA LYS A 70 -4.91 5.23 -1.57
C LYS A 70 -3.43 4.87 -1.35
N LEU A 71 -2.89 5.12 -0.16
CA LEU A 71 -1.49 4.78 0.15
C LEU A 71 -1.24 3.27 0.21
N CYS A 72 -2.21 2.50 0.70
CA CYS A 72 -2.16 1.05 0.68
C CYS A 72 -2.17 0.48 -0.75
N ALA A 73 -2.95 1.06 -1.67
CA ALA A 73 -2.99 0.64 -3.08
C ALA A 73 -1.66 0.90 -3.83
N ILE A 74 -0.89 1.91 -3.42
CA ILE A 74 0.40 2.26 -4.02
C ILE A 74 1.53 1.35 -3.51
N CYS A 75 1.32 0.62 -2.41
CA CYS A 75 2.31 -0.30 -1.87
C CYS A 75 2.16 -1.71 -2.49
N PRO A 76 3.06 -2.15 -3.40
CA PRO A 76 2.96 -3.47 -4.02
C PRO A 76 3.21 -4.62 -3.02
N HIS A 77 3.76 -4.30 -1.85
CA HIS A 77 4.00 -5.27 -0.78
C HIS A 77 2.75 -5.41 0.09
N HIS A 78 1.87 -6.32 -0.30
CA HIS A 78 0.62 -6.65 0.42
C HIS A 78 0.79 -6.82 1.94
N GLN A 79 1.94 -7.33 2.40
CA GLN A 79 2.20 -7.57 3.82
C GLN A 79 2.50 -6.29 4.63
N ILE A 80 2.95 -5.20 3.99
CA ILE A 80 3.26 -3.93 4.67
C ILE A 80 1.98 -3.21 5.09
N SER A 81 0.94 -3.27 4.25
CA SER A 81 -0.38 -2.71 4.52
C SER A 81 -1.05 -3.34 5.74
N LEU A 82 -0.91 -4.66 5.92
CA LEU A 82 -1.56 -5.39 7.01
C LEU A 82 -0.87 -5.20 8.37
N ALA A 83 0.46 -5.05 8.40
CA ALA A 83 1.21 -4.89 9.65
C ALA A 83 1.16 -3.46 10.22
N MET A 84 0.73 -2.46 9.43
CA MET A 84 0.80 -1.03 9.79
C MET A 84 -0.53 -0.38 10.14
N MET A 85 -1.63 -1.14 10.14
CA MET A 85 -2.81 -0.75 10.92
C MET A 85 -2.41 -0.85 12.39
N ASP A 86 -1.86 0.26 12.88
CA ASP A 86 -1.31 0.36 14.21
C ASP A 86 -2.39 0.00 15.23
N ARG A 87 -2.02 -0.76 16.26
CA ARG A 87 -2.94 -1.21 17.31
C ARG A 87 -3.65 -0.02 17.97
N SER A 88 -2.98 1.13 18.00
CA SER A 88 -3.51 2.43 18.45
C SER A 88 -4.73 2.90 17.65
N MET A 89 -4.76 2.71 16.33
CA MET A 89 -5.92 3.09 15.51
C MET A 89 -7.13 2.21 15.77
N ILE A 90 -6.87 0.92 16.04
CA ILE A 90 -7.90 -0.06 16.39
C ILE A 90 -8.54 0.37 17.72
N ASP A 91 -7.69 0.68 18.70
CA ASP A 91 -8.10 1.09 20.04
C ASP A 91 -8.86 2.42 20.04
N ASP A 92 -8.43 3.42 19.26
CA ASP A 92 -9.10 4.73 19.16
C ASP A 92 -10.49 4.63 18.51
N ALA A 93 -10.62 3.84 17.44
CA ALA A 93 -11.90 3.66 16.75
C ALA A 93 -12.88 2.76 17.52
N SER A 94 -12.38 1.89 18.41
CA SER A 94 -13.21 1.05 19.28
C SER A 94 -13.47 1.63 20.66
N GLY A 95 -12.90 2.79 20.99
CA GLY A 95 -13.06 3.43 22.30
C GLY A 95 -12.28 2.75 23.44
N GLY A 96 -11.20 2.04 23.13
CA GLY A 96 -10.34 1.32 24.09
C GLY A 96 -9.72 0.04 23.52
N ALA A 97 -8.76 -0.54 24.26
CA ALA A 97 -7.93 -1.68 23.87
C ALA A 97 -8.72 -2.86 23.28
N LEU A 98 -8.67 -3.05 21.96
CA LEU A 98 -9.41 -4.10 21.28
C LEU A 98 -8.58 -5.38 21.23
N MET A 99 -8.77 -6.25 22.22
CA MET A 99 -7.86 -7.39 22.45
C MET A 99 -7.89 -8.49 21.36
N ASP A 100 -8.99 -8.77 20.64
CA ASP A 100 -9.07 -10.03 19.86
C ASP A 100 -9.90 -9.97 18.55
N LYS A 101 -9.77 -8.94 17.70
CA LYS A 101 -10.38 -8.99 16.34
C LYS A 101 -9.34 -9.08 15.24
N THR A 102 -9.55 -10.03 14.33
CA THR A 102 -8.79 -10.20 13.10
C THR A 102 -8.84 -8.90 12.29
N LEU A 103 -7.71 -8.50 11.71
CA LEU A 103 -7.55 -7.26 10.93
C LEU A 103 -8.64 -7.04 9.86
N ALA A 104 -9.14 -8.13 9.27
CA ALA A 104 -10.24 -8.10 8.31
C ALA A 104 -11.54 -7.54 8.91
N THR A 105 -11.88 -7.94 10.14
CA THR A 105 -13.04 -7.45 10.88
C THR A 105 -12.89 -5.97 11.24
N THR A 106 -11.70 -5.55 11.61
CA THR A 106 -11.41 -4.13 11.90
C THR A 106 -11.53 -3.25 10.67
N ARG A 107 -11.01 -3.72 9.52
CA ARG A 107 -11.19 -3.03 8.23
C ARG A 107 -12.66 -2.84 7.87
N HIS A 108 -13.45 -3.88 8.06
CA HIS A 108 -14.89 -3.84 7.82
C HIS A 108 -15.59 -2.83 8.74
N LEU A 109 -15.21 -2.76 10.02
CA LEU A 109 -15.77 -1.80 10.97
C LEU A 109 -15.44 -0.35 10.61
N ILE A 110 -14.17 -0.04 10.30
CA ILE A 110 -13.78 1.32 9.91
C ILE A 110 -14.44 1.73 8.59
N SER A 111 -14.53 0.80 7.63
CA SER A 111 -15.25 1.04 6.38
C SER A 111 -16.73 1.38 6.62
N ASN A 112 -17.41 0.62 7.47
CA ASN A 112 -18.81 0.88 7.81
C ASN A 112 -19.00 2.22 8.52
N MET A 113 -18.09 2.60 9.43
CA MET A 113 -18.14 3.90 10.10
C MET A 113 -17.88 5.06 9.14
N ALA A 114 -16.93 4.90 8.22
CA ALA A 114 -16.64 5.89 7.18
C ALA A 114 -17.81 6.07 6.19
N SER A 115 -18.54 5.01 5.87
CA SER A 115 -19.74 5.08 5.01
C SER A 115 -20.95 5.70 5.71
N ASN A 116 -21.02 5.62 7.04
CA ASN A 116 -22.13 6.18 7.83
C ASN A 116 -21.93 7.66 8.22
N THR A 117 -20.78 8.27 7.92
CA THR A 117 -20.46 9.67 8.26
C THR A 117 -20.62 10.65 7.07
N GLN A 118 -21.31 10.23 6.00
CA GLN A 118 -21.64 11.06 4.83
C GLN A 118 -22.97 11.80 5.01
#